data_AF-A0A7V0U4P9-F1
#
_entry.id   AF-A0A7V0U4P9-F1
#
_cell.length_a   1.000
_cell.length_b   1.000
_cell.length_c   1.000
_cell.angle_alpha   90.00
_cell.angle_beta   90.00
_cell.angle_gamma   90.00
#
_symmetry.space_group_name_H-M   'P 1'
#
loop_
_entity.id
_entity.type
_entity.pdbx_description
1 polymer ?
#
loop_
_entity_poly.entity_id
_entity_poly.type
_entity_poly.pdbx_seq_one_letter_code
_entity_poly.pdbx_strand_id
1 'polypeptide(L)' 'MAWSEDAGVLDTAMLECLAVLAAANGRSLVEELNIAVKAYVLKEFAEQGEDALIERALCDRAIPQTP' A
#
# COMPACT_ATOMS: atom_id res chain seq x y z
N MET A 1 21.83 -8.29 0.72
CA MET A 1 20.99 -7.50 -0.21
C MET A 1 20.45 -6.34 0.59
N ALA A 2 20.91 -5.12 0.30
CA ALA A 2 20.43 -3.92 0.97
C ALA A 2 19.00 -3.69 0.51
N TRP A 3 18.05 -3.70 1.45
CA TRP A 3 16.69 -3.24 1.19
C TRP A 3 16.80 -1.72 1.15
N SER A 4 16.87 -1.18 -0.07
CA SER A 4 16.98 0.25 -0.32
C SER A 4 15.75 0.95 0.23
N GLU A 5 15.93 2.19 0.71
CA GLU A 5 14.98 3.08 1.38
C GLU A 5 13.75 3.50 0.53
N ASP A 6 13.41 2.73 -0.52
CA ASP A 6 12.43 3.02 -1.58
C ASP A 6 11.06 2.34 -1.38
N ALA A 7 10.85 1.63 -0.27
CA ALA A 7 9.64 0.84 -0.03
C ALA A 7 8.32 1.66 0.04
N GLY A 8 8.39 2.99 -0.09
CA GLY A 8 7.24 3.92 -0.04
C GLY A 8 6.88 4.59 -1.36
N VAL A 9 7.66 4.44 -2.43
CA VAL A 9 7.39 5.11 -3.72
C VAL A 9 6.98 4.08 -4.76
N LEU A 10 5.81 4.29 -5.39
CA LEU A 10 5.41 3.52 -6.56
C LEU A 10 6.38 3.85 -7.70
N ASP A 11 7.18 2.86 -8.12
CA ASP A 11 8.08 3.05 -9.24
C ASP A 11 7.33 3.22 -10.57
N THR A 12 8.01 3.76 -11.58
CA THR A 12 7.42 4.05 -12.89
C THR A 12 6.87 2.80 -13.57
N ALA A 13 7.54 1.65 -13.45
CA ALA A 13 7.09 0.42 -14.08
C ALA A 13 5.79 -0.10 -13.43
N MET A 14 5.66 0.07 -12.11
CA MET A 14 4.45 -0.26 -11.36
C MET A 14 3.29 0.66 -11.76
N LEU A 15 3.54 1.96 -11.97
CA LEU A 15 2.53 2.89 -12.47
C LEU A 15 2.09 2.57 -13.89
N GLU A 16 3.01 2.19 -14.78
CA GLU A 16 2.70 1.76 -16.15
C GLU A 16 1.84 0.49 -16.16
N CYS A 17 2.20 -0.51 -15.34
CA CYS A 17 1.39 -1.72 -15.16
C CYS A 17 -0.01 -1.40 -14.64
N LEU A 18 -0.13 -0.52 -13.65
CA LEU A 18 -1.42 -0.05 -13.14
C LEU A 18 -2.25 0.67 -14.22
N ALA A 19 -1.61 1.46 -15.09
CA ALA A 19 -2.29 2.13 -16.20
C ALA A 19 -2.83 1.12 -17.23
N VAL A 20 -2.06 0.07 -17.55
CA VAL A 20 -2.50 -1.02 -18.43
C VAL A 20 -3.71 -1.75 -17.82
N LEU A 21 -3.64 -2.09 -16.53
CA LEU A 21 -4.75 -2.75 -15.82
C LEU A 21 -6.00 -1.87 -15.75
N ALA A 22 -5.84 -0.58 -15.43
CA ALA A 22 -6.93 0.38 -15.39
C ALA A 22 -7.63 0.50 -16.76
N ALA A 23 -6.85 0.60 -17.85
CA ALA A 23 -7.38 0.64 -19.20
C ALA A 23 -8.12 -0.67 -19.58
N ALA A 24 -7.57 -1.83 -19.24
CA ALA A 24 -8.19 -3.12 -19.50
C ALA A 24 -9.51 -3.31 -18.72
N ASN A 25 -9.60 -2.76 -17.52
CA ASN A 25 -10.77 -2.84 -16.64
C ASN A 25 -11.78 -1.70 -16.84
N GLY A 26 -11.51 -0.74 -17.73
CA GLY A 26 -12.38 0.42 -17.97
C GLY A 26 -12.48 1.36 -16.77
N ARG A 27 -11.40 1.51 -15.99
CA ARG A 27 -11.34 2.30 -14.76
C ARG A 27 -10.31 3.42 -14.88
N SER A 28 -10.41 4.41 -14.01
CA SER A 28 -9.34 5.38 -13.81
C SER A 28 -8.14 4.74 -13.10
N LEU A 29 -6.95 5.31 -13.31
CA LEU A 29 -5.73 4.87 -12.63
C LEU A 29 -5.87 4.90 -11.10
N VAL A 30 -6.57 5.90 -10.56
CA VAL A 30 -6.81 6.07 -9.13
C VAL A 30 -7.71 4.96 -8.58
N GLU A 31 -8.75 4.57 -9.32
CA GLU A 31 -9.63 3.46 -8.93
C GLU A 31 -8.89 2.14 -8.89
N GLU A 32 -8.07 1.85 -9.90
CA GLU A 32 -7.30 0.61 -9.96
C GLU A 32 -6.24 0.55 -8.85
N LEU A 33 -5.56 1.67 -8.59
CA LEU A 33 -4.64 1.80 -7.45
C LEU A 33 -5.35 1.55 -6.11
N ASN A 34 -6.52 2.16 -5.90
CA ASN A 34 -7.30 1.96 -4.68
C ASN A 34 -7.70 0.50 -4.47
N ILE A 35 -8.01 -0.23 -5.54
CA ILE A 35 -8.32 -1.66 -5.48
C ILE A 35 -7.07 -2.47 -5.11
N ALA A 36 -5.94 -2.19 -5.76
CA ALA A 36 -4.66 -2.84 -5.47
C ALA A 36 -4.24 -2.65 -4.01
N VAL A 37 -4.33 -1.42 -3.49
CA VAL A 37 -4.02 -1.10 -2.08
C VAL A 37 -4.95 -1.83 -1.13
N LYS A 38 -6.27 -1.86 -1.39
CA LYS A 38 -7.22 -2.61 -0.54
C LYS A 38 -6.90 -4.10 -0.50
N ALA A 39 -6.58 -4.69 -1.64
CA ALA A 39 -6.21 -6.10 -1.73
C ALA A 39 -4.93 -6.39 -0.94
N TYR A 40 -3.91 -5.51 -1.07
CA TYR A 40 -2.67 -5.60 -0.30
C TYR A 40 -2.94 -5.52 1.21
N VAL A 41 -3.68 -4.51 1.64
CA VAL A 41 -4.00 -4.30 3.06
C VAL A 41 -4.76 -5.49 3.65
N LEU A 42 -5.78 -6.01 2.95
CA LEU A 42 -6.51 -7.20 3.39
C LEU A 42 -5.63 -8.45 3.48
N LYS A 43 -4.68 -8.60 2.55
CA LYS A 43 -3.70 -9.69 2.58
C LYS A 43 -2.79 -9.56 3.80
N GLU A 44 -2.24 -8.38 4.06
CA GLU A 44 -1.41 -8.14 5.26
C GLU A 44 -2.20 -8.41 6.55
N PHE A 45 -3.49 -8.03 6.60
CA PHE A 45 -4.38 -8.37 7.73
C PHE A 45 -4.53 -9.88 7.93
N ALA A 46 -4.72 -10.63 6.85
CA ALA A 46 -4.85 -12.08 6.92
C ALA A 46 -3.53 -12.77 7.31
N GLU A 47 -2.39 -12.22 6.90
CA GLU A 47 -1.06 -12.82 7.15
C GLU A 47 -0.49 -12.50 8.55
N GLN A 48 -0.78 -11.32 9.10
CA GLN A 48 -0.23 -10.88 10.39
C GLN A 48 -1.18 -11.09 11.59
N GLY A 49 -2.47 -11.35 11.34
CA GLY A 49 -3.51 -11.37 12.37
C GLY A 49 -3.91 -9.95 12.81
N GLU A 50 -5.20 -9.73 13.11
CA GLU A 50 -5.75 -8.39 13.40
C GLU A 50 -5.02 -7.66 14.55
N ASP A 51 -4.55 -8.40 15.56
CA ASP A 51 -3.94 -7.82 16.76
C ASP A 51 -2.56 -7.16 16.49
N ALA A 52 -1.72 -7.77 15.64
CA ALA A 52 -0.37 -7.27 15.36
C ALA A 52 -0.38 -5.96 14.57
N LEU A 53 -1.41 -5.75 13.73
CA LEU A 53 -1.56 -4.55 12.92
C LEU A 53 -2.23 -3.41 13.68
N ILE A 54 -3.12 -3.70 14.63
CA ILE A 54 -3.64 -2.70 15.57
C ILE A 54 -2.51 -2.15 16.44
N GLU A 55 -1.62 -3.01 16.97
CA GLU A 55 -0.44 -2.55 17.71
C GLU A 55 0.48 -1.67 16.84
N ARG A 56 0.72 -2.04 15.57
CA ARG A 56 1.55 -1.24 14.66
C ARG A 56 0.91 0.11 14.29
N ALA A 57 -0.39 0.14 14.00
CA ALA A 57 -1.11 1.38 13.69
C ALA A 57 -1.23 2.32 14.91
N LEU A 58 -1.29 1.76 16.12
CA LEU A 58 -1.25 2.53 17.36
C LEU A 58 0.16 3.05 17.67
N CYS A 59 1.21 2.26 17.40
CA CYS A 59 2.61 2.69 17.51
C CYS A 59 2.96 3.82 16.54
N ASP A 60 2.52 3.75 15.28
CA ASP A 60 2.78 4.79 14.28
C ASP A 60 2.05 6.11 14.61
N ARG A 61 0.94 6.05 15.36
CA ARG A 61 0.24 7.24 15.89
C ARG A 61 0.82 7.77 17.20
N ALA A 62 1.69 7.01 17.86
CA ALA A 62 2.31 7.40 19.13
C ALA A 62 3.58 8.25 18.96
N ILE A 63 4.04 8.49 17.72
CA ILE A 63 5.09 9.49 17.46
C ILE A 63 4.46 10.88 17.64
N PRO A 64 4.86 11.67 18.65
CA PRO A 64 4.30 13.01 18.84
C PRO A 64 4.67 13.88 17.65
N GLN A 65 3.66 14.36 16.92
CA GLN A 65 3.78 15.51 16.04
C GLN A 65 4.20 16.68 16.92
N THR A 66 5.50 16.95 17.02
CA THR A 66 6.02 18.13 17.70
C THR A 66 5.82 19.31 16.74
N PRO A 67 5.32 20.47 17.23
CA PRO A 67 5.00 21.63 16.39
C PRO A 67 6.22 22.25 15.71
#